data_AF-A0A5K1AW98-F1
#
_entry.id   AF-A0A5K1AW98-F1
#
_cell.length_a   1.000
_cell.length_b   1.000
_cell.length_c   1.000
_cell.angle_alpha   90.00
_cell.angle_beta   90.00
_cell.angle_gamma   90.00
#
_symmetry.space_group_name_H-M   'P 1'
#
loop_
_entity.id
_entity.type
_entity.pdbx_description
1 polymer ?
#
loop_
_entity_poly.entity_id
_entity_poly.type
_entity_poly.pdbx_seq_one_letter_code
_entity_poly.pdbx_strand_id
1 'polypeptide(L)' 'RKGKTPLPWKLRFKIAVGVAEALNYLHNGCSRPVIHRDVKSSNILLSDDFEPQ' A
#
# COMPACT_ATOMS: atom_id res chain seq x y z
N ARG A 1 -21.55 -13.44 -3.64
CA ARG A 1 -20.28 -12.93 -3.04
C ARG A 1 -20.24 -13.44 -1.60
N LYS A 2 -19.52 -14.53 -1.29
CA LYS A 2 -19.37 -14.99 0.10
C LYS A 2 -18.77 -13.82 0.90
N GLY A 3 -19.45 -13.41 1.97
CA GLY A 3 -19.02 -12.30 2.82
C GLY A 3 -17.64 -12.60 3.38
N LYS A 4 -16.60 -12.04 2.75
CA LYS A 4 -15.25 -12.07 3.30
C LYS A 4 -15.28 -11.22 4.55
N THR A 5 -14.96 -11.82 5.68
CA THR A 5 -14.70 -11.09 6.92
C THR A 5 -13.65 -10.00 6.61
N PRO A 6 -13.93 -8.73 6.96
CA PRO A 6 -12.96 -7.66 6.75
C PRO A 6 -11.64 -7.99 7.42
N LEU A 7 -10.53 -7.60 6.78
CA LEU A 7 -9.21 -7.71 7.42
C LEU A 7 -9.24 -7.00 8.79
N PRO A 8 -8.61 -7.57 9.83
CA PRO A 8 -8.50 -6.93 11.12
C PRO A 8 -8.02 -5.49 10.98
N TRP A 9 -8.56 -4.56 11.80
CA TRP A 9 -8.20 -3.14 11.72
C TRP A 9 -6.68 -2.92 11.80
N LYS A 10 -6.02 -3.60 12.74
CA LYS A 10 -4.57 -3.52 12.91
C LYS A 10 -3.80 -3.84 11.62
N LEU A 11 -4.28 -4.81 10.84
CA LEU A 11 -3.67 -5.21 9.58
C LEU A 11 -3.93 -4.17 8.48
N ARG A 12 -5.16 -3.65 8.38
CA ARG A 12 -5.50 -2.56 7.45
C ARG A 12 -4.66 -1.31 7.71
N PHE A 13 -4.46 -0.97 8.98
CA PHE A 13 -3.62 0.15 9.38
C PHE A 13 -2.16 -0.07 8.99
N LYS A 14 -1.60 -1.26 9.25
CA LYS A 14 -0.25 -1.64 8.81
C LYS A 14 -0.05 -1.47 7.31
N ILE A 15 -0.98 -1.99 6.50
CA ILE A 15 -0.97 -1.84 5.03
C ILE A 15 -0.99 -0.36 4.63
N ALA A 16 -1.87 0.45 5.25
CA ALA A 16 -1.98 1.87 4.92
C ALA A 16 -0.68 2.64 5.22
N VAL A 17 -0.01 2.32 6.34
CA VAL A 17 1.29 2.90 6.68
C VAL A 17 2.34 2.52 5.65
N GLY A 18 2.47 1.24 5.30
CA GLY A 18 3.46 0.81 4.30
C GLY A 18 3.24 1.45 2.92
N VAL A 19 1.99 1.62 2.49
CA VAL A 19 1.67 2.33 1.24
C VAL A 19 2.07 3.81 1.32
N ALA A 20 1.84 4.47 2.46
CA ALA A 20 2.25 5.86 2.66
C ALA A 20 3.78 6.01 2.66
N GLU A 21 4.50 5.06 3.27
CA GLU A 21 5.96 5.01 3.27
C GLU A 21 6.52 4.82 1.86
N ALA A 22 5.94 3.90 1.07
CA ALA A 22 6.32 3.70 -0.32
C ALA A 22 6.10 4.96 -1.18
N LEU A 23 4.95 5.62 -1.04
CA LEU A 23 4.68 6.89 -1.73
C LEU A 23 5.63 8.01 -1.29
N ASN A 24 5.94 8.09 0.01
CA ASN A 24 6.91 9.06 0.51
C ASN A 24 8.30 8.80 -0.07
N TYR A 25 8.72 7.54 -0.18
CA TYR A 25 9.97 7.16 -0.81
C TYR A 25 10.03 7.58 -2.29
N LEU A 26 8.96 7.33 -3.06
CA LEU A 26 8.89 7.72 -4.46
C LEU A 26 8.95 9.24 -4.65
N HIS A 27 8.30 10.01 -3.78
CA HIS A 27 8.25 11.47 -3.90
C HIS A 27 9.49 12.18 -3.34
N ASN A 28 10.02 11.71 -2.22
CA ASN A 28 11.03 12.44 -1.43
C ASN A 28 12.34 11.67 -1.23
N GLY A 29 12.33 10.35 -1.42
CA GLY A 29 13.51 9.49 -1.22
C GLY A 29 14.40 9.35 -2.46
N CYS A 30 13.91 9.76 -3.64
CA CYS A 30 14.62 9.64 -4.90
C CYS A 30 15.17 11.00 -5.38
N SER A 31 16.35 11.01 -6.01
CA SER A 31 16.94 12.23 -6.59
C SER A 31 16.07 12.87 -7.69
N ARG A 32 15.24 12.05 -8.35
CA ARG A 32 14.15 12.47 -9.22
C ARG A 32 12.84 11.92 -8.66
N PRO A 33 11.91 12.78 -8.21
CA PRO A 33 10.60 12.32 -7.73
C PRO A 33 9.85 11.51 -8.78
N VAL A 34 9.30 10.38 -8.37
CA VAL A 34 8.48 9.50 -9.21
C VAL A 34 7.00 9.69 -8.85
N ILE A 35 6.17 10.03 -9.82
CA ILE A 35 4.71 10.17 -9.63
C ILE A 35 4.03 8.87 -10.11
N HIS A 36 3.43 8.10 -9.19
CA HIS A 36 2.79 6.82 -9.50
C HIS A 36 1.55 6.97 -10.41
N ARG A 37 0.79 8.06 -10.29
CA ARG A 37 -0.42 8.43 -11.08
C ARG A 37 -1.64 7.51 -11.00
N ASP A 38 -1.50 6.24 -10.65
CA ASP A 38 -2.62 5.28 -10.59
C ASP A 38 -2.68 4.55 -9.23
N VAL A 39 -2.70 5.32 -8.15
CA VAL A 39 -2.81 4.78 -6.78
C VAL A 39 -4.26 4.40 -6.52
N LYS A 40 -4.52 3.09 -6.50
CA LYS A 40 -5.83 2.50 -6.17
C LYS A 40 -5.66 1.11 -5.57
N SER A 41 -6.67 0.64 -4.85
CA SER A 41 -6.62 -0.64 -4.12
C SER A 41 -6.30 -1.85 -5.00
N SER A 42 -6.70 -1.86 -6.27
CA SER A 42 -6.40 -2.96 -7.20
C SER A 42 -4.95 -3.01 -7.67
N ASN A 43 -4.18 -1.95 -7.45
CA ASN A 43 -2.78 -1.82 -7.87
C ASN A 43 -1.80 -1.90 -6.70
N ILE A 44 -2.30 -1.98 -5.46
CA ILE A 44 -1.49 -2.23 -4.28
C ILE A 44 -1.39 -3.73 -4.13
N LEU A 45 -0.26 -4.30 -4.56
CA LEU A 45 0.03 -5.72 -4.36
C LEU A 45 0.48 -5.93 -2.93
N LEU A 46 -0.09 -6.94 -2.28
CA LEU A 46 0.30 -7.35 -0.94
C LEU A 46 1.04 -8.69 -1.07
N SER A 47 2.19 -8.79 -0.42
CA SER A 47 2.87 -10.08 -0.22
C SER A 47 2.05 -10.99 0.69
N ASP A 48 2.46 -12.25 0.81
CA ASP A 48 1.86 -13.21 1.75
C ASP A 48 1.92 -12.73 3.21
N ASP A 49 2.86 -11.83 3.53
CA ASP A 49 3.04 -11.18 4.83
C ASP A 49 2.26 -9.86 4.99
N PHE A 50 1.41 -9.51 4.00
CA PHE A 50 0.65 -8.27 3.93
C PHE A 50 1.51 -7.00 3.90
N GLU A 51 2.70 -7.09 3.32
CA GLU A 51 3.53 -5.92 3.01
C GLU A 51 3.26 -5.42 1.59
N PRO A 52 3.23 -4.09 1.36
CA PRO A 52 3.10 -3.55 0.01
C PRO A 52 4.34 -3.86 -0.85
N GLN A 53 4.11 -4.29 -2.09
CA GLN A 53 5.15 -4.53 -3.11
C GLN A 53 5.09 -3.52 -4.25
#